data_AF-A0A1I3YSK3-F1
#
_entry.id   AF-A0A1I3YSK3-F1
#
_cell.length_a   1.000
_cell.length_b   1.000
_cell.length_c   1.000
_cell.angle_alpha   90.00
_cell.angle_beta   90.00
_cell.angle_gamma   90.00
#
_symmetry.space_group_name_H-M   'P 1'
#
loop_
_entity.id
_entity.type
_entity.pdbx_description
1 polymer ?
#
loop_
_entity_poly.entity_id
_entity_poly.type
_entity_poly.pdbx_seq_one_letter_code
_entity_poly.pdbx_strand_id
1 'polypeptide(L)' 'EAYYQKKYKEVPKTQHKRALVLTARKLVRLVFALLSDHQLYIARSEAMES' A
#
# COMPACT_ATOMS: atom_id res chain seq x y z
N GLU A 1 -3.57 8.11 2.56
CA GLU A 1 -2.83 9.08 1.73
C GLU A 1 -1.29 9.13 1.80
N ALA A 2 -0.62 8.90 2.94
CA ALA A 2 0.79 9.26 3.09
C ALA A 2 1.80 8.61 2.11
N TYR A 3 1.58 7.37 1.66
CA TYR A 3 2.57 6.64 0.86
C TYR A 3 2.67 7.15 -0.59
N TYR A 4 1.53 7.35 -1.25
CA TYR A 4 1.50 7.86 -2.63
C TYR A 4 2.16 9.23 -2.71
N GLN A 5 1.79 10.16 -1.82
CA GLN A 5 2.33 11.51 -1.78
C GLN A 5 3.84 11.52 -1.50
N LYS A 6 4.31 10.63 -0.62
CA LYS A 6 5.74 10.43 -0.40
C LYS A 6 6.45 10.00 -1.68
N LYS A 7 5.92 8.99 -2.40
CA LYS A 7 6.52 8.48 -3.65
C LYS A 7 6.43 9.46 -4.81
N TYR A 8 5.43 10.32 -4.81
CA TYR A 8 5.25 11.38 -5.78
C TYR A 8 6.37 12.43 -5.67
N LYS A 9 6.68 12.89 -4.45
CA LYS A 9 7.72 13.90 -4.21
C LYS A 9 9.16 13.40 -4.41
N GLU A 10 9.38 12.10 -4.53
CA GLU A 10 10.73 11.52 -4.67
C GLU A 10 11.37 11.74 -6.05
N VAL A 11 10.59 11.89 -7.13
CA VAL A 11 11.13 11.89 -8.51
C VAL A 11 10.46 12.96 -9.36
N PRO A 12 11.19 13.89 -10.01
CA PRO A 12 10.58 15.01 -10.74
C PRO A 12 9.97 14.64 -12.10
N LYS A 13 10.53 13.66 -12.83
CA LYS A 13 10.16 13.42 -14.26
C LYS A 13 8.94 12.51 -14.45
N THR A 14 8.84 11.43 -13.67
CA THR A 14 7.79 10.41 -13.81
C THR A 14 7.08 10.14 -12.49
N GLN A 15 6.85 11.19 -11.70
CA GLN A 15 6.26 11.12 -10.36
C GLN A 15 4.93 10.35 -10.30
N HIS A 16 3.93 10.72 -11.09
CA HIS A 16 2.61 10.08 -11.03
C HIS A 16 2.65 8.60 -11.38
N LYS A 17 3.22 8.25 -12.54
CA LYS A 17 3.31 6.85 -13.00
C LYS A 17 4.06 5.99 -11.98
N ARG A 18 5.21 6.47 -11.48
CA ARG A 18 5.99 5.74 -10.47
C ARG A 18 5.23 5.61 -9.15
N ALA A 19 4.64 6.69 -8.64
CA ALA A 19 3.92 6.68 -7.38
C ALA A 19 2.70 5.75 -7.42
N LEU A 20 1.94 5.75 -8.52
CA LEU A 20 0.84 4.82 -8.74
C LEU A 20 1.31 3.37 -8.75
N VAL A 21 2.32 3.04 -9.55
CA VAL A 21 2.84 1.67 -9.66
C VAL A 21 3.37 1.16 -8.31
N LEU A 22 4.11 1.99 -7.57
CA LEU A 22 4.62 1.61 -6.24
C LEU A 22 3.51 1.41 -5.22
N THR A 23 2.47 2.25 -5.26
CA THR A 23 1.32 2.13 -4.36
C THR A 23 0.51 0.87 -4.66
N ALA A 24 0.22 0.61 -5.94
CA ALA A 24 -0.44 -0.61 -6.38
C ALA A 24 0.37 -1.86 -6.02
N ARG A 25 1.68 -1.86 -6.28
CA ARG A 25 2.56 -2.99 -5.91
C ARG A 25 2.55 -3.27 -4.41
N LYS A 26 2.54 -2.22 -3.59
CA LYS A 26 2.46 -2.37 -2.13
C LYS A 26 1.14 -3.01 -1.70
N LEU A 27 0.02 -2.61 -2.32
CA LEU A 27 -1.29 -3.20 -2.07
C LEU A 27 -1.33 -4.67 -2.50
N VAL A 28 -0.91 -4.98 -3.72
CA VAL A 28 -0.93 -6.35 -4.26
C VAL A 28 -0.09 -7.28 -3.39
N ARG A 29 1.09 -6.83 -2.93
CA ARG A 29 1.93 -7.63 -2.01
C ARG A 29 1.22 -7.93 -0.69
N LEU A 30 0.47 -6.97 -0.15
CA LEU A 30 -0.30 -7.15 1.08
C LEU A 30 -1.43 -8.15 0.87
N VAL A 31 -2.21 -8.01 -0.21
CA VAL A 31 -3.29 -8.95 -0.55
C VAL A 31 -2.73 -10.36 -0.74
N PHE A 32 -1.61 -10.49 -1.46
CA PHE A 32 -0.94 -11.76 -1.68
C PHE A 32 -0.49 -12.43 -0.36
N ALA A 33 0.13 -11.67 0.54
CA ALA A 33 0.56 -12.19 1.84
C ALA A 33 -0.63 -12.69 2.67
N LEU A 34 -1.71 -11.90 2.73
CA LEU A 34 -2.92 -12.25 3.48
C LEU A 34 -3.61 -13.50 2.95
N LEU A 35 -3.73 -13.61 1.62
CA LEU A 35 -4.29 -14.80 0.98
C LEU A 35 -3.41 -16.04 1.22
N SER A 36 -2.08 -15.87 1.26
CA SER A 36 -1.15 -16.97 1.54
C SER A 36 -1.28 -17.47 2.98
N ASP A 37 -1.58 -16.58 3.93
CA ASP A 37 -1.71 -16.90 5.36
C ASP A 37 -3.16 -17.25 5.77
N HIS A 38 -4.10 -17.31 4.80
CA HIS A 38 -5.54 -17.47 5.02
C HIS A 38 -6.14 -16.46 6.01
N GLN A 39 -5.52 -15.29 6.15
CA GLN A 39 -5.98 -14.22 7.04
C GLN A 39 -6.82 -13.21 6.26
N LEU A 40 -7.97 -12.83 6.82
CA LEU A 40 -8.73 -11.69 6.31
C LEU A 40 -7.98 -10.40 6.65
N TYR A 41 -8.02 -9.40 5.76
CA TYR A 41 -7.44 -8.10 6.04
C TYR A 41 -8.18 -7.46 7.23
N ILE A 42 -7.50 -7.29 8.35
CA ILE A 42 -7.99 -6.51 9.48
C ILE A 42 -7.37 -5.12 9.38
N ALA A 43 -8.20 -4.11 9.19
CA ALA A 43 -7.71 -2.74 9.20
C ALA A 43 -7.19 -2.41 10.61
N ARG A 44 -6.06 -1.70 10.69
CA ARG A 44 -5.44 -1.34 11.98
C ARG A 44 -6.42 -0.62 12.94
N SER A 45 -7.43 0.08 12.41
CA SER A 45 -8.49 0.70 13.21
C SER A 45 -9.27 -0.31 14.05
N GLU A 46 -9.55 -1.49 13.50
CA GLU A 46 -10.34 -2.54 14.17
C GLU A 46 -9.46 -3.37 15.13
N ALA A 47 -8.17 -3.52 14.83
CA ALA A 47 -7.22 -4.25 15.67
C ALA A 47 -6.83 -3.54 16.98
N MET A 48 -7.09 -2.23 17.10
CA MET A 48 -6.83 -1.45 18.31
C MET A 48 -8.01 -1.42 19.30
N GLU A 49 -9.17 -1.95 18.89
CA GLU A 49 -10.40 -2.01 19.69
C GLU A 49 -10.67 -3.42 20.27
N SER A 50 -9.77 -4.39 20.04
CA SER A 50 -9.84 -5.76 20.57
C SER A 50 -8.91 -6.01 21.74
#